data_AF-A0A2K8T769-F1
#
_entry.id   AF-A0A2K8T769-F1
#
_cell.length_a   1.000
_cell.length_b   1.000
_cell.length_c   1.000
_cell.angle_alpha   90.00
_cell.angle_beta   90.00
_cell.angle_gamma   90.00
#
_symmetry.space_group_name_H-M   'P 1'
#
loop_
_entity.id
_entity.type
_entity.pdbx_description
1 polymer ?
#
loop_
_entity_poly.entity_id
_entity_poly.type
_entity_poly.pdbx_seq_one_letter_code
_entity_poly.pdbx_strand_id
1 'polypeptide(L)'
;MVENSVLGVEIKADYEGESSAAPVSSAEKWSHEAIVARSNARPERMQKLKVAANSGQNPGFDFLLSCWDDDPALVIAVKKLLVKYPQWRIAIV
;
A
#
# COMPACT_ATOMS: atom_id res chain seq x y z
N MET A 1 -13.97 -42.94 0.22
CA MET A 1 -13.31 -41.65 -0.05
C MET A 1 -14.39 -40.60 -0.12
N VAL A 2 -14.29 -39.65 0.81
CA VAL A 2 -15.06 -38.40 0.91
C VAL A 2 -14.82 -37.61 -0.38
N GLU A 3 -15.79 -36.90 -0.96
CA GLU A 3 -16.11 -35.56 -0.48
C GLU A 3 -17.53 -35.11 -0.86
N ASN A 4 -18.14 -34.50 0.15
CA ASN A 4 -19.52 -34.07 0.28
C ASN A 4 -19.77 -32.80 -0.53
N SER A 5 -20.77 -32.81 -1.40
CA SER A 5 -21.33 -31.61 -2.01
C SER A 5 -22.05 -30.78 -0.95
N VAL A 6 -21.68 -29.52 -0.77
CA VAL A 6 -22.52 -28.54 -0.06
C VAL A 6 -22.68 -27.28 -0.89
N LEU A 7 -23.95 -26.93 -1.04
CA LEU A 7 -24.53 -25.85 -1.83
C LEU A 7 -24.54 -24.55 -1.01
N GLY A 8 -24.15 -23.45 -1.64
CA GLY A 8 -24.75 -22.13 -1.46
C GLY A 8 -24.38 -21.32 -0.21
N VAL A 9 -23.67 -20.22 -0.42
CA VAL A 9 -24.09 -18.86 -0.02
C VAL A 9 -23.43 -17.89 -1.00
N GLU A 10 -24.25 -17.26 -1.84
CA GLU A 10 -23.84 -16.12 -2.66
C GLU A 10 -23.74 -14.90 -1.76
N ILE A 11 -22.52 -14.44 -1.47
CA ILE A 11 -22.32 -13.10 -0.89
C ILE A 11 -22.23 -12.13 -2.06
N LYS A 12 -23.40 -11.58 -2.39
CA LYS A 12 -23.55 -10.38 -3.21
C LYS A 12 -22.98 -9.20 -2.42
N ALA A 13 -21.74 -8.85 -2.72
CA ALA A 13 -21.24 -7.51 -2.48
C ALA A 13 -21.01 -6.90 -3.86
N ASP A 14 -21.94 -6.07 -4.30
CA ASP A 14 -21.77 -5.19 -5.46
C ASP A 14 -20.64 -4.20 -5.11
N TYR A 15 -19.38 -4.59 -5.33
CA TYR A 15 -18.29 -3.63 -5.42
C TYR A 15 -18.22 -3.17 -6.88
N GLU A 16 -19.14 -2.28 -7.22
CA GLU A 16 -19.02 -1.42 -8.38
C GLU A 16 -17.88 -0.43 -8.11
N GLY A 17 -16.67 -0.88 -8.42
CA GLY A 17 -15.43 -0.14 -8.23
C GLY A 17 -14.40 -0.65 -9.21
N GLU A 18 -14.80 -0.77 -10.47
CA GLU A 18 -13.93 -1.06 -11.59
C GLU A 18 -12.98 0.12 -11.79
N SER A 19 -11.88 0.14 -11.03
CA SER A 19 -10.62 0.63 -11.59
C SER A 19 -9.89 -0.59 -12.13
N SER A 20 -10.40 -1.09 -13.26
CA SER A 20 -9.69 -2.06 -14.10
C SER A 20 -8.53 -1.33 -14.79
N ALA A 21 -7.54 -0.92 -14.02
CA ALA A 21 -6.24 -0.57 -14.56
C ALA A 21 -5.57 -1.91 -14.91
N ALA A 22 -5.28 -2.12 -16.20
CA ALA A 22 -4.47 -3.25 -16.63
C ALA A 22 -3.20 -3.34 -15.76
N PRO A 23 -2.74 -4.55 -15.40
CA PRO A 23 -1.52 -4.71 -14.63
C PRO A 23 -0.39 -3.97 -15.37
N VAL A 24 0.05 -2.85 -14.80
CA VAL A 24 1.14 -2.05 -15.35
C VAL A 24 2.32 -2.98 -15.47
N SER A 25 2.85 -3.12 -16.69
CA SER A 25 3.98 -4.03 -16.90
C SER A 25 5.13 -3.60 -15.99
N SER A 26 5.93 -4.56 -15.50
CA SER A 26 7.11 -4.23 -14.69
C SER A 26 8.04 -3.26 -15.43
N ALA A 27 8.07 -3.32 -16.77
CA ALA A 27 8.77 -2.35 -17.61
C ALA A 27 8.21 -0.93 -17.44
N GLU A 28 6.90 -0.71 -17.56
CA GLU A 28 6.27 0.60 -17.36
C GLU A 28 6.42 1.14 -15.93
N LYS A 29 6.34 0.26 -14.93
CA LYS A 29 6.59 0.59 -13.51
C LYS A 29 8.00 1.15 -13.31
N TRP A 30 8.97 0.74 -14.11
CA TRP A 30 10.37 1.16 -14.02
C TRP A 30 10.83 2.00 -15.21
N SER A 31 9.90 2.54 -15.99
CA SER A 31 10.22 3.50 -17.05
C SER A 31 10.88 4.76 -16.46
N HIS A 32 11.65 5.46 -17.29
CA HIS A 32 12.34 6.67 -16.88
C HIS A 32 11.36 7.73 -16.36
N GLU A 33 10.23 7.91 -17.03
CA GLU A 33 9.16 8.84 -16.65
C GLU A 33 8.53 8.46 -15.31
N ALA A 34 8.27 7.16 -15.09
CA ALA A 34 7.73 6.66 -13.84
C ALA A 34 8.72 6.89 -12.69
N ILE A 35 10.02 6.61 -12.90
CA ILE A 35 11.08 6.86 -11.92
C ILE A 35 11.19 8.35 -11.58
N VAL A 36 11.12 9.23 -12.58
CA VAL A 36 11.15 10.69 -12.38
C VAL A 36 9.92 11.16 -11.59
N ALA A 37 8.72 10.74 -11.99
CA ALA A 37 7.48 11.09 -11.29
C ALA A 37 7.51 10.63 -9.82
N ARG A 38 7.98 9.40 -9.55
CA ARG A 38 8.17 8.87 -8.19
C ARG A 38 9.20 9.67 -7.40
N SER A 39 10.33 9.98 -8.02
CA SER A 39 11.39 10.76 -7.38
C SER A 39 10.91 12.16 -6.99
N ASN A 40 10.07 12.79 -7.80
CA ASN A 40 9.49 14.11 -7.52
C ASN A 40 8.45 14.07 -6.40
N ALA A 41 7.66 12.99 -6.29
CA ALA A 41 6.66 12.83 -5.22
C ALA A 41 7.25 12.32 -3.89
N ARG A 42 8.45 11.71 -3.92
CA ARG A 42 9.14 11.15 -2.74
C ARG A 42 9.33 12.14 -1.59
N PRO A 43 9.75 13.41 -1.80
CA PRO A 43 9.96 14.36 -0.70
C PRO A 43 8.69 14.61 0.13
N GLU A 44 7.54 14.76 -0.53
CA GLU A 44 6.26 14.99 0.14
C GLU A 44 5.82 13.78 0.97
N ARG A 45 5.92 12.57 0.39
CA ARG A 45 5.64 11.32 1.10
C ARG A 45 6.55 11.15 2.32
N MET A 46 7.85 11.42 2.16
CA MET A 46 8.81 11.36 3.24
C MET A 46 8.52 12.39 4.35
N GLN A 47 8.14 13.61 3.98
CA GLN A 47 7.75 14.64 4.95
C GLN A 47 6.53 14.20 5.75
N LYS A 48 5.50 13.65 5.11
CA LYS A 48 4.30 13.14 5.80
C LYS A 48 4.64 11.97 6.74
N LEU A 49 5.51 11.05 6.33
CA LEU A 49 6.02 9.98 7.21
C LEU A 49 6.79 10.55 8.41
N LYS A 50 7.60 11.59 8.21
CA LYS A 50 8.34 12.27 9.29
C LYS A 50 7.40 12.98 10.26
N VAL A 51 6.34 13.63 9.76
CA VAL A 51 5.30 14.23 10.60
C VAL A 51 4.60 13.16 11.44
N ALA A 52 4.17 12.06 10.83
CA ALA A 52 3.57 10.93 11.55
C ALA A 52 4.54 10.34 12.60
N ALA A 53 5.83 10.25 12.26
CA ALA A 53 6.88 9.80 13.18
C ALA A 53 7.07 10.72 14.39
N ASN A 54 6.79 12.01 14.25
CA ASN A 54 6.94 12.98 15.33
C ASN A 54 5.66 13.15 16.15
N SER A 55 4.50 13.11 15.50
CA SER A 55 3.19 13.32 16.14
C SER A 55 2.61 12.05 16.76
N GLY A 56 3.01 10.86 16.29
CA GLY A 56 2.34 9.60 16.63
C GLY A 56 0.94 9.45 16.04
N GLN A 57 0.52 10.36 15.17
CA GLN A 57 -0.73 10.25 14.43
C GLN A 57 -0.57 9.25 13.28
N ASN A 58 -1.49 8.29 13.20
CA ASN A 58 -1.51 7.31 12.11
C ASN A 58 -1.87 8.03 10.79
N PRO A 59 -1.02 7.94 9.74
CA PRO A 59 -1.28 8.59 8.46
C PRO A 59 -2.28 7.86 7.55
N GLY A 60 -2.78 6.69 7.98
CA GLY A 60 -3.74 5.85 7.27
C GLY A 60 -3.09 4.69 6.52
N PHE A 61 -3.81 3.56 6.42
CA PHE A 61 -3.32 2.35 5.74
C PHE A 61 -3.02 2.60 4.27
N ASP A 62 -3.96 3.21 3.52
CA ASP A 62 -3.81 3.46 2.08
C ASP A 62 -2.57 4.30 1.75
N PHE A 63 -2.28 5.29 2.60
CA PHE A 63 -1.07 6.09 2.45
C PHE A 63 0.20 5.26 2.67
N LEU A 64 0.23 4.42 3.72
CA LEU A 64 1.38 3.55 4.00
C LEU A 64 1.58 2.50 2.91
N LEU A 65 0.50 1.91 2.40
CA LEU A 65 0.54 0.97 1.29
C LEU A 65 1.07 1.64 0.01
N SER A 66 0.56 2.84 -0.32
CA SER A 66 1.07 3.60 -1.47
C SER A 66 2.56 3.95 -1.37
N CYS A 67 3.09 4.12 -0.14
CA CYS A 67 4.52 4.34 0.08
C CYS A 67 5.32 3.04 -0.04
N TRP A 68 4.71 1.91 0.32
CA TRP A 68 5.34 0.59 0.27
C TRP A 68 5.56 0.12 -1.17
N ASP A 69 4.64 0.39 -2.07
CA ASP A 69 4.70 -0.06 -3.47
C ASP A 69 5.61 0.78 -4.38
N ASP A 70 6.14 1.89 -3.87
CA ASP A 70 6.69 2.99 -4.67
C ASP A 70 8.23 2.98 -4.78
N ASP A 71 8.92 3.10 -3.63
CA ASP A 71 10.38 3.25 -3.57
C ASP A 71 10.97 2.57 -2.30
N PRO A 72 12.13 1.90 -2.38
CA PRO A 72 12.75 1.22 -1.24
C PRO A 72 13.03 2.11 -0.01
N ALA A 73 13.32 3.40 -0.18
CA ALA A 73 13.54 4.30 0.94
C ALA A 73 12.24 4.60 1.70
N LEU A 74 11.11 4.68 1.00
CA LEU A 74 9.79 4.81 1.61
C LEU A 74 9.39 3.53 2.35
N VAL A 75 9.67 2.35 1.79
CA VAL A 75 9.49 1.06 2.48
C VAL A 75 10.24 1.02 3.81
N ILE A 76 11.51 1.45 3.82
CA ILE A 76 12.32 1.50 5.05
C ILE A 76 11.70 2.45 6.07
N ALA A 77 11.25 3.63 5.64
CA ALA A 77 10.62 4.61 6.53
C ALA A 77 9.30 4.08 7.12
N VAL A 78 8.46 3.43 6.31
CA VAL A 78 7.21 2.78 6.75
C VAL A 78 7.50 1.67 7.75
N LYS A 79 8.47 0.77 7.47
CA LYS A 79 8.88 -0.29 8.41
C LYS A 79 9.29 0.27 9.77
N LYS A 80 10.17 1.28 9.78
CA LYS A 80 10.61 1.96 11.01
C LYS A 80 9.44 2.57 11.78
N LEU A 81 8.50 3.16 11.05
CA LEU A 81 7.32 3.80 11.63
C LEU A 81 6.38 2.77 12.29
N LEU A 82 6.10 1.65 11.63
CA LEU A 82 5.27 0.57 12.16
C LEU A 82 5.90 -0.10 13.40
N VAL A 83 7.22 -0.25 13.42
CA VAL A 83 7.96 -0.72 14.60
C VAL A 83 7.83 0.28 15.76
N LYS A 84 7.87 1.58 15.47
CA LYS A 84 7.74 2.64 16.47
C LYS A 84 6.31 2.70 17.06
N TYR A 85 5.29 2.39 16.28
CA TYR A 85 3.88 2.51 16.67
C TYR A 85 3.10 1.19 16.49
N PRO A 86 3.42 0.14 17.27
CA PRO A 86 2.77 -1.17 17.15
C PRO A 86 1.27 -1.13 17.45
N GLN A 87 0.80 -0.10 18.18
CA GLN A 87 -0.62 0.07 18.50
C GLN A 87 -1.50 0.40 17.28
N TRP A 88 -0.90 0.77 16.15
CA TRP A 88 -1.66 1.00 14.91
C TRP A 88 -2.19 -0.29 14.28
N ARG A 89 -1.68 -1.47 14.68
CA ARG A 89 -2.14 -2.79 14.23
C ARG A 89 -2.16 -2.97 12.70
N ILE A 90 -1.28 -2.28 11.99
CA ILE A 90 -1.12 -2.38 10.53
C ILE A 90 -0.02 -3.39 10.21
N ALA A 91 -0.31 -4.34 9.33
CA ALA A 91 0.65 -5.22 8.70
C ALA A 91 0.59 -5.03 7.18
N ILE A 92 1.75 -4.89 6.55
CA ILE A 92 1.91 -4.80 5.08
C ILE A 92 2.90 -5.91 4.71
N VAL A 93 2.52 -6.78 3.79
CA VAL A 93 3.27 -7.98 3.38
C VAL A 93 3.86 -7.78 2.00
#